data_AF-A0A1B6FVB0-F1
#
_entry.id   AF-A0A1B6FVB0-F1
#
_cell.length_a   1.000
_cell.length_b   1.000
_cell.length_c   1.000
_cell.angle_alpha   90.00
_cell.angle_beta   90.00
_cell.angle_gamma   90.00
#
_symmetry.space_group_name_H-M   'P 1'
#
loop_
_entity.id
_entity.type
_entity.pdbx_description
1 polymer ?
#
loop_
_entity_poly.entity_id
_entity_poly.type
_entity_poly.pdbx_seq_one_letter_code
_entity_poly.pdbx_strand_id
1 'polypeptide(L)'
;KNDNPPYFDKALYEAEVDENEDIQHTVLTVTAKDHDESSRIRYEITSGNLGGAFAVKNMTGAIYVAGALDYETRKRYELTLVASDSLNENSTKVVIHVNDENDLPPVFDRSVYAVEIDEE
;
A
#
# COMPACT_ATOMS: atom_id res chain seq x y z
N LYS A 1 -23.80 -23.78 -8.59
CA LYS A 1 -24.27 -22.51 -9.18
C LYS A 1 -23.85 -21.46 -8.18
N ASN A 2 -22.93 -20.57 -8.51
CA ASN A 2 -22.47 -19.60 -7.52
C ASN A 2 -23.55 -18.52 -7.36
N ASP A 3 -24.21 -18.55 -6.20
CA ASP A 3 -25.23 -17.56 -5.80
C ASP A 3 -24.68 -16.62 -4.70
N ASN A 4 -23.38 -16.69 -4.37
CA ASN A 4 -22.76 -15.84 -3.35
C ASN A 4 -21.65 -14.95 -3.96
N PRO A 5 -21.60 -13.65 -3.61
CA PRO A 5 -20.48 -12.81 -4.00
C PRO A 5 -19.24 -13.12 -3.14
N PRO A 6 -18.02 -12.90 -3.68
CA PRO A 6 -16.83 -12.96 -2.86
C PRO A 6 -16.87 -11.89 -1.76
N TYR A 7 -16.34 -12.20 -0.58
CA TYR A 7 -16.29 -11.27 0.55
C TYR A 7 -14.88 -11.13 1.10
N PHE A 8 -14.57 -9.92 1.56
CA PHE A 8 -13.33 -9.63 2.27
C PHE A 8 -13.54 -9.77 3.77
N ASP A 9 -12.54 -10.30 4.49
CA ASP A 9 -12.60 -10.40 5.96
C ASP A 9 -12.58 -9.02 6.63
N LYS A 10 -12.03 -7.99 5.94
CA LYS A 10 -11.95 -6.61 6.43
C LYS A 10 -12.54 -5.62 5.43
N ALA A 11 -13.22 -4.60 5.95
CA ALA A 11 -13.74 -3.47 5.16
C ALA A 11 -12.62 -2.49 4.74
N LEU A 12 -11.48 -2.53 5.44
CA LEU A 12 -10.31 -1.70 5.19
C LEU A 12 -9.04 -2.52 5.50
N TYR A 13 -8.09 -2.50 4.58
CA TYR A 13 -6.74 -3.00 4.78
C TYR A 13 -5.77 -1.82 4.83
N GLU A 14 -4.86 -1.82 5.80
CA GLU A 14 -3.85 -0.78 5.96
C GLU A 14 -2.48 -1.42 5.97
N ALA A 15 -1.52 -0.80 5.29
CA ALA A 15 -0.13 -1.19 5.27
C ALA A 15 0.78 0.03 5.13
N GLU A 16 2.06 -0.20 5.38
CA GLU A 16 3.12 0.79 5.29
C GLU A 16 4.20 0.22 4.36
N VAL A 17 4.85 1.08 3.58
CA VAL A 17 5.93 0.72 2.66
C VAL A 17 6.93 1.85 2.62
N ASP A 18 8.20 1.52 2.60
CA ASP A 18 9.26 2.52 2.54
C ASP A 18 9.42 3.04 1.10
N GLU A 19 9.72 4.32 0.92
CA GLU A 19 9.78 4.91 -0.41
C GLU A 19 10.89 4.33 -1.30
N ASN A 20 11.97 3.83 -0.69
CA ASN A 20 13.12 3.23 -1.34
C ASN A 20 12.95 1.72 -1.60
N GLU A 21 11.75 1.17 -1.37
CA GLU A 21 11.49 -0.25 -1.62
C GLU A 21 11.63 -0.62 -3.11
N ASP A 22 12.11 -1.83 -3.34
CA ASP A 22 12.34 -2.34 -4.68
C ASP A 22 11.02 -2.54 -5.44
N ILE A 23 11.05 -2.27 -6.75
CA ILE A 23 9.94 -2.65 -7.63
C ILE A 23 9.76 -4.17 -7.57
N GLN A 24 8.51 -4.61 -7.44
CA GLN A 24 8.06 -5.98 -7.14
C GLN A 24 8.07 -6.38 -5.65
N HIS A 25 8.50 -5.49 -4.74
CA HIS A 25 8.33 -5.71 -3.31
C HIS A 25 6.84 -5.87 -2.97
N THR A 26 6.50 -6.92 -2.23
CA THR A 26 5.11 -7.20 -1.83
C THR A 26 4.78 -6.49 -0.54
N VAL A 27 3.91 -5.48 -0.61
CA VAL A 27 3.51 -4.65 0.53
C VAL A 27 2.51 -5.37 1.43
N LEU A 28 1.46 -5.93 0.83
CA LEU A 28 0.43 -6.65 1.57
C LEU A 28 -0.27 -7.67 0.68
N THR A 29 -0.90 -8.67 1.30
CA THR A 29 -1.75 -9.63 0.57
C THR A 29 -3.18 -9.54 1.08
N VAL A 30 -4.09 -9.20 0.17
CA VAL A 30 -5.53 -9.20 0.44
C VAL A 30 -6.11 -10.52 -0.03
N THR A 31 -6.98 -11.11 0.78
CA THR A 31 -7.69 -12.34 0.40
C THR A 31 -9.18 -12.12 0.58
N ALA A 32 -9.92 -12.31 -0.50
CA ALA A 32 -11.35 -12.51 -0.49
C ALA A 32 -11.64 -14.02 -0.49
N LYS A 33 -12.75 -14.40 0.13
CA LYS A 33 -13.25 -15.76 0.17
C LYS A 33 -14.60 -15.79 -0.52
N ASP A 34 -14.90 -16.92 -1.12
CA ASP A 34 -16.20 -17.23 -1.68
C ASP A 34 -16.66 -18.54 -1.04
N HIS A 35 -17.97 -18.72 -0.86
CA HIS A 35 -18.49 -19.90 -0.18
C HIS A 35 -18.40 -21.15 -1.07
N ASP A 36 -18.20 -20.98 -2.38
CA ASP A 36 -18.04 -22.09 -3.32
C ASP A 36 -16.54 -22.45 -3.48
N GLU A 37 -16.18 -23.70 -3.16
CA GLU A 37 -14.79 -24.23 -3.24
C GLU A 37 -14.15 -24.15 -4.64
N SER A 38 -14.92 -23.86 -5.68
CA SER A 38 -14.47 -23.82 -7.09
C SER A 38 -14.31 -22.41 -7.67
N SER A 39 -14.61 -21.37 -6.88
CA SER A 39 -14.60 -19.98 -7.33
C SER A 39 -13.17 -19.46 -7.48
N ARG A 40 -12.77 -19.17 -8.73
CA ARG A 40 -11.49 -18.54 -9.04
C ARG A 40 -11.61 -17.03 -8.88
N ILE A 41 -11.27 -16.54 -7.70
CA ILE A 41 -11.30 -15.10 -7.41
C ILE A 41 -10.12 -14.41 -8.09
N ARG A 42 -10.42 -13.33 -8.81
CA ARG A 42 -9.45 -12.43 -9.43
C ARG A 42 -9.46 -11.09 -8.73
N TYR A 43 -8.27 -10.54 -8.49
CA TYR A 43 -8.07 -9.25 -7.86
C TYR A 43 -7.63 -8.20 -8.88
N GLU A 44 -8.19 -7.00 -8.78
CA GLU A 44 -7.84 -5.85 -9.60
C GLU A 44 -7.90 -4.55 -8.79
N ILE A 45 -6.97 -3.62 -9.04
CA ILE A 45 -7.02 -2.27 -8.47
C ILE A 45 -7.74 -1.38 -9.48
N THR A 46 -8.94 -0.91 -9.14
CA THR A 46 -9.80 -0.15 -10.06
C THR A 46 -9.73 1.36 -9.86
N SER A 47 -9.24 1.82 -8.71
CA SER A 47 -9.13 3.24 -8.39
C SER A 47 -8.05 3.54 -7.36
N GLY A 48 -7.64 4.81 -7.26
CA GLY A 48 -6.69 5.31 -6.27
C GLY A 48 -5.21 5.09 -6.58
N ASN A 49 -4.91 4.29 -7.62
CA ASN A 49 -3.55 3.94 -8.03
C ASN A 49 -2.91 5.02 -8.92
N LEU A 50 -2.70 6.19 -8.34
CA LEU A 50 -2.10 7.32 -9.05
C LEU A 50 -0.66 7.01 -9.48
N GLY A 51 -0.36 7.27 -10.75
CA GLY A 51 0.94 6.99 -11.35
C GLY A 51 1.25 5.50 -11.56
N GLY A 52 0.31 4.59 -11.26
CA GLY A 52 0.59 3.15 -11.35
C GLY A 52 1.61 2.67 -10.31
N ALA A 53 1.71 3.35 -9.16
CA ALA A 53 2.68 3.06 -8.11
C ALA A 53 2.56 1.64 -7.54
N PHE A 54 1.35 1.07 -7.54
CA PHE A 54 1.09 -0.29 -7.05
C PHE A 54 0.45 -1.16 -8.11
N ALA A 55 0.63 -2.47 -8.00
CA ALA A 55 -0.10 -3.46 -8.78
C ALA A 55 -0.50 -4.62 -7.89
N VAL A 56 -1.51 -5.40 -8.31
CA VAL A 56 -1.97 -6.58 -7.58
C VAL A 56 -1.79 -7.83 -8.44
N LYS A 57 -1.30 -8.91 -7.82
CA LYS A 57 -1.30 -10.23 -8.43
C LYS A 57 -2.73 -10.76 -8.48
N ASN A 58 -3.26 -10.86 -9.69
CA ASN A 58 -4.64 -11.25 -9.96
C ASN A 58 -5.09 -12.55 -9.28
N MET A 59 -4.23 -13.54 -9.06
CA MET A 59 -4.62 -14.84 -8.47
C MET A 59 -4.40 -14.91 -6.96
N THR A 60 -3.48 -14.14 -6.40
CA THR A 60 -3.12 -14.24 -4.97
C THR A 60 -3.58 -13.06 -4.15
N GLY A 61 -3.95 -11.93 -4.79
CA GLY A 61 -4.30 -10.69 -4.10
C GLY A 61 -3.11 -9.99 -3.44
N ALA A 62 -1.88 -10.40 -3.81
CA ALA A 62 -0.65 -9.75 -3.33
C ALA A 62 -0.46 -8.42 -4.04
N ILE A 63 -0.52 -7.33 -3.29
CA ILE A 63 -0.25 -5.96 -3.75
C ILE A 63 1.25 -5.70 -3.61
N TYR A 64 1.86 -5.21 -4.68
CA TYR A 64 3.29 -4.96 -4.76
C TYR A 64 3.60 -3.60 -5.40
N VAL A 65 4.80 -3.10 -5.12
CA VAL A 65 5.33 -1.85 -5.69
C VAL A 65 5.56 -2.05 -7.20
N ALA A 66 4.88 -1.27 -8.02
CA ALA A 66 4.96 -1.36 -9.49
C ALA A 66 5.68 -0.17 -10.14
N GLY A 67 5.84 0.92 -9.39
CA GLY A 67 6.60 2.10 -9.78
C GLY A 67 7.31 2.72 -8.59
N ALA A 68 8.20 3.68 -8.84
CA ALA A 68 8.92 4.38 -7.78
C ALA A 68 7.95 5.11 -6.84
N LEU A 69 8.22 5.01 -5.55
CA LEU A 69 7.54 5.76 -4.50
C LEU A 69 8.40 6.98 -4.15
N ASP A 70 7.74 8.07 -3.74
CA ASP A 70 8.40 9.32 -3.38
C ASP A 70 7.55 9.97 -2.28
N TYR A 71 8.08 9.96 -1.06
CA TYR A 71 7.35 10.42 0.13
C TYR A 71 6.98 11.90 0.01
N GLU A 72 7.87 12.72 -0.55
CA GLU A 72 7.71 14.16 -0.79
C GLU A 72 6.55 14.46 -1.73
N THR A 73 6.39 13.65 -2.78
CA THR A 73 5.24 13.77 -3.69
C THR A 73 3.98 13.22 -3.06
N ARG A 74 4.05 12.05 -2.41
CA ARG A 74 2.85 11.37 -1.88
C ARG A 74 3.13 10.37 -0.76
N LYS A 75 2.59 10.74 0.41
CA LYS A 75 2.68 9.96 1.66
C LYS A 75 1.61 8.88 1.83
N ARG A 76 0.54 8.92 1.03
CA ARG A 76 -0.62 8.02 1.21
C ARG A 76 -1.31 7.71 -0.11
N TYR A 77 -1.64 6.43 -0.28
CA TYR A 77 -2.43 5.90 -1.40
C TYR A 77 -3.69 5.24 -0.86
N GLU A 78 -4.84 5.66 -1.35
CA GLU A 78 -6.14 5.07 -1.01
C GLU A 78 -6.67 4.29 -2.22
N LEU A 79 -6.32 3.02 -2.29
CA LEU A 79 -6.67 2.13 -3.39
C LEU A 79 -8.05 1.51 -3.18
N THR A 80 -8.76 1.31 -4.27
CA THR A 80 -9.96 0.45 -4.30
C THR A 80 -9.60 -0.85 -4.97
N LEU A 81 -9.67 -1.95 -4.21
CA LEU A 81 -9.40 -3.30 -4.70
C LEU A 81 -10.71 -4.04 -4.93
N VAL A 82 -10.88 -4.60 -6.11
CA VAL A 82 -12.03 -5.42 -6.50
C VAL A 82 -11.61 -6.89 -6.55
N ALA A 83 -12.42 -7.76 -5.95
CA ALA A 83 -12.36 -9.20 -6.09
C ALA A 83 -13.56 -9.68 -6.91
N SER A 84 -13.34 -10.48 -7.94
CA SER A 84 -14.40 -11.04 -8.79
C SER A 84 -14.23 -12.53 -9.02
N ASP A 85 -15.31 -13.31 -8.94
CA ASP A 85 -15.33 -14.75 -9.21
C ASP A 85 -15.76 -15.10 -10.65
N SER A 86 -15.88 -14.11 -11.55
CA SER A 86 -16.44 -14.17 -12.92
C SER A 86 -17.95 -13.98 -13.03
N LEU A 87 -18.71 -14.08 -11.95
CA LEU A 87 -20.17 -13.87 -11.92
C LEU A 87 -20.54 -12.66 -11.07
N ASN A 88 -19.87 -12.54 -9.93
CA ASN A 88 -20.06 -11.50 -8.94
C ASN A 88 -18.75 -10.75 -8.70
N GLU A 89 -18.88 -9.55 -8.14
CA GLU A 89 -17.76 -8.72 -7.74
C GLU A 89 -18.04 -8.09 -6.37
N ASN A 90 -16.97 -7.83 -5.63
CA ASN A 90 -17.01 -7.07 -4.40
C ASN A 90 -15.75 -6.22 -4.29
N SER A 91 -15.83 -5.11 -3.58
CA SER A 91 -14.73 -4.16 -3.44
C SER A 91 -14.37 -3.90 -1.98
N THR A 92 -13.10 -3.69 -1.70
CA THR A 92 -12.60 -3.23 -0.40
C THR A 92 -11.64 -2.06 -0.57
N LYS A 93 -11.43 -1.30 0.51
CA LYS A 93 -10.45 -0.21 0.55
C LYS A 93 -9.12 -0.72 1.04
N VAL A 94 -8.04 -0.24 0.41
CA VAL A 94 -6.67 -0.51 0.83
C VAL A 94 -5.95 0.83 0.96
N VAL A 95 -5.46 1.14 2.15
CA VAL A 95 -4.68 2.34 2.40
C VAL A 95 -3.22 1.94 2.60
N ILE A 96 -2.34 2.52 1.80
CA ILE A 96 -0.90 2.33 1.90
C ILE A 96 -0.27 3.66 2.28
N HIS A 97 0.45 3.67 3.40
CA HIS A 97 1.26 4.82 3.82
C HIS A 97 2.68 4.61 3.29
N VAL A 98 3.23 5.64 2.68
CA VAL A 98 4.65 5.67 2.31
C VAL A 98 5.39 6.21 3.52
N ASN A 99 6.39 5.47 3.97
CA ASN A 99 7.30 5.94 5.01
C ASN A 99 8.44 6.73 4.37
N ASP A 100 8.79 7.82 5.05
CA ASP A 100 10.02 8.55 4.82
C ASP A 100 11.16 7.71 5.38
N GLU A 101 12.01 7.19 4.50
CA GLU A 101 13.27 6.61 4.95
C GLU A 101 14.24 7.77 5.15
N ASN A 102 14.54 8.08 6.41
CA ASN A 102 15.50 9.12 6.73
C ASN A 102 16.93 8.65 6.46
N ASP A 103 17.29 8.55 5.19
CA ASP A 103 18.64 8.26 4.69
C ASP A 103 19.60 9.45 4.86
N LEU A 104 19.14 10.55 5.48
CA LEU A 104 19.98 11.67 5.85
C LEU A 104 20.45 11.52 7.31
N PRO A 105 21.76 11.35 7.58
CA PRO A 105 22.27 11.67 8.91
C PRO A 105 21.85 13.11 9.24
N PRO A 106 21.47 13.44 10.49
CA PRO A 106 21.01 14.77 10.82
C PRO A 106 22.06 15.79 10.37
N VAL A 107 21.72 16.60 9.38
CA VAL A 107 22.57 17.70 8.94
C VAL A 107 22.41 18.78 10.02
N PHE A 108 23.31 18.79 10.99
CA PHE A 108 23.42 19.89 11.93
C PHE A 108 23.83 21.13 11.15
N ASP A 109 22.89 22.03 10.87
CA ASP A 109 23.14 23.28 10.15
C ASP A 109 23.95 24.31 10.97
N ARG A 110 24.55 23.92 12.10
CA ARG A 110 25.40 24.81 12.92
C ARG A 110 26.56 24.07 13.57
N SER A 111 27.74 24.26 12.98
CA SER A 111 29.01 24.09 13.67
C SER A 111 29.21 25.29 14.62
N VAL A 112 29.35 25.01 15.91
CA VAL A 112 29.73 25.94 17.00
C VAL A 112 28.58 26.77 17.59
N TYR A 113 28.04 26.31 18.72
CA TYR A 113 27.51 27.23 19.73
C TYR A 113 28.69 27.73 20.57
N ALA A 114 29.25 28.88 20.21
CA ALA A 114 30.10 29.62 21.13
C ALA A 114 29.15 30.29 22.13
N VAL A 115 28.99 29.69 23.30
CA VAL A 115 28.38 30.35 24.44
C VAL A 115 29.53 31.02 25.20
N GLU A 116 29.64 32.34 25.08
CA GLU A 116 30.34 33.14 26.08
C GLU A 116 29.41 33.20 27.30
N ILE A 117 29.79 32.51 28.38
CA ILE A 117 29.16 32.66 29.68
C ILE A 117 29.79 33.93 30.29
N ASP A 118 29.00 34.99 30.44
CA ASP A 118 29.33 36.09 31.35
C ASP A 118 28.76 35.71 32.72
N GLU A 119 29.64 35.56 33.71
CA GLU A 119 29.26 35.26 35.10
C GLU A 119 29.02 36.59 35.82
N GLU A 120 27.80 36.80 36.34
CA GLU A 120 27.47 37.83 37.32
C GLU A 120 26.91 37.20 38.61
#